data_AF-A0A371QYM3-F1
#
_entry.id   AF-A0A371QYM3-F1
#
_cell.length_a   1.000
_cell.length_b   1.000
_cell.length_c   1.000
_cell.angle_alpha   90.00
_cell.angle_beta   90.00
_cell.angle_gamma   90.00
#
_symmetry.space_group_name_H-M   'P 1'
#
loop_
_entity.id
_entity.type
_entity.pdbx_description
1 polymer ?
#
loop_
_entity_poly.entity_id
_entity_poly.type
_entity_poly.pdbx_seq_one_letter_code
_entity_poly.pdbx_strand_id
1 'polypeptide(L)'
;MAVVQIIDYSMGVNTLGETSSVISPMCKCPPPAPRLSSYLHLARALMEIYGVNVLGALIDQADLGLTEVDAVLLFVQIPLENSWAARLIPQGRGGEKCVAPFPDPVIAAISLMSTGVESVAVDLRFGYQKYAPIIVNYALLTGAEVQILTTRPADLPGEIIFHSSAPPFVREKYVKAVGDVSVTKGEVRLTPVPPSDDDCRAEPPDYTKALLRVVDVLGLDINLVEDLASQGVLSHGYVQDFASPWQIGYLVKWDLIRQAPGGWSATHKLLYLYGLYRGL
;
A
#
# COMPACT_ATOMS: atom_id res chain seq x y z
N MET A 1 -8.65 0.36 -22.82
CA MET A 1 -7.63 0.68 -21.80
C MET A 1 -7.02 2.02 -22.14
N ALA A 2 -7.48 3.06 -21.47
CA ALA A 2 -7.03 4.43 -21.67
C ALA A 2 -6.19 4.87 -20.47
N VAL A 3 -4.97 5.32 -20.76
CA VAL A 3 -4.19 6.16 -19.82
C VAL A 3 -4.43 7.59 -20.26
N VAL A 4 -4.88 8.43 -19.33
CA VAL A 4 -5.12 9.86 -19.58
C VAL A 4 -4.31 10.66 -18.57
N GLN A 5 -3.59 11.65 -19.05
CA GLN A 5 -2.92 12.64 -18.22
C GLN A 5 -3.72 13.94 -18.27
N ILE A 6 -4.16 14.42 -17.11
CA ILE A 6 -4.91 15.68 -16.99
C ILE A 6 -3.99 16.71 -16.33
N ILE A 7 -3.59 17.70 -17.09
CA ILE A 7 -2.75 18.81 -16.64
C ILE A 7 -3.65 19.87 -16.02
N ASP A 8 -3.70 19.88 -14.69
CA ASP A 8 -4.65 20.68 -13.91
C ASP A 8 -3.93 21.48 -12.81
N TYR A 9 -4.24 22.77 -12.75
CA TYR A 9 -3.74 23.74 -11.77
C TYR A 9 -4.85 24.29 -10.86
N SER A 10 -6.07 23.79 -10.99
CA SER A 10 -7.17 24.13 -10.11
C SER A 10 -7.00 23.48 -8.72
N MET A 11 -7.78 23.96 -7.74
CA MET A 11 -7.83 23.34 -6.41
C MET A 11 -8.71 22.08 -6.37
N GLY A 12 -9.67 21.98 -7.30
CA GLY A 12 -10.57 20.84 -7.41
C GLY A 12 -9.92 19.66 -8.14
N VAL A 13 -10.64 18.55 -8.21
CA VAL A 13 -10.28 17.40 -9.06
C VAL A 13 -11.19 17.42 -10.28
N ASN A 14 -10.62 17.43 -11.47
CA ASN A 14 -11.38 17.39 -12.72
C ASN A 14 -11.03 16.12 -13.49
N THR A 15 -12.04 15.38 -13.93
CA THR A 15 -11.89 14.09 -14.62
C THR A 15 -12.54 14.13 -15.99
N LEU A 16 -12.07 13.27 -16.90
CA LEU A 16 -12.67 13.05 -18.21
C LEU A 16 -13.72 11.94 -18.10
N GLY A 17 -14.99 12.27 -18.28
CA GLY A 17 -16.09 11.30 -18.18
C GLY A 17 -16.32 10.80 -16.74
N GLU A 18 -17.04 9.69 -16.61
CA GLU A 18 -17.28 9.06 -15.31
C GLU A 18 -16.08 8.19 -14.91
N THR A 19 -15.62 8.33 -13.66
CA THR A 19 -14.60 7.48 -13.05
C THR A 19 -15.22 6.74 -11.88
N SER A 20 -14.87 5.47 -11.70
CA SER A 20 -15.44 4.66 -10.62
C SER A 20 -14.99 5.19 -9.27
N SER A 21 -13.71 5.57 -9.16
CA SER A 21 -13.15 6.11 -7.93
C SER A 21 -12.09 7.17 -8.18
N VAL A 22 -11.93 8.05 -7.20
CA VAL A 22 -10.98 9.17 -7.22
C VAL A 22 -10.10 9.11 -5.99
N ILE A 23 -8.79 9.26 -6.18
CA ILE A 23 -7.81 9.36 -5.12
C ILE A 23 -7.31 10.80 -5.06
N SER A 24 -7.66 11.52 -3.98
CA SER A 24 -7.28 12.93 -3.84
C SER A 24 -7.27 13.37 -2.36
N PRO A 25 -6.42 14.34 -1.99
CA PRO A 25 -6.42 14.93 -0.65
C PRO A 25 -7.77 15.51 -0.18
N MET A 26 -8.72 15.76 -1.09
CA MET A 26 -10.08 16.17 -0.71
C MET A 26 -10.94 15.03 -0.15
N CYS A 27 -10.54 13.79 -0.36
CA CYS A 27 -11.24 12.61 0.16
C CYS A 27 -10.80 12.29 1.59
N LYS A 28 -11.70 11.69 2.37
CA LYS A 28 -11.46 11.33 3.78
C LYS A 28 -11.30 9.83 4.01
N CYS A 29 -11.89 9.00 3.16
CA CYS A 29 -11.95 7.57 3.37
C CYS A 29 -10.59 6.91 3.09
N PRO A 30 -9.98 6.18 4.04
CA PRO A 30 -8.71 5.50 3.81
C PRO A 30 -8.86 4.44 2.71
N PRO A 31 -7.80 4.16 1.93
CA PRO A 31 -7.83 3.10 0.93
C PRO A 31 -8.12 1.73 1.59
N PRO A 32 -8.65 0.75 0.83
CA PRO A 32 -8.81 -0.61 1.32
C PRO A 32 -7.44 -1.22 1.68
N ALA A 33 -7.44 -2.39 2.33
CA ALA A 33 -6.24 -3.21 2.40
C ALA A 33 -5.86 -3.71 1.00
N PRO A 34 -4.58 -3.64 0.58
CA PRO A 34 -4.18 -4.13 -0.73
C PRO A 34 -4.36 -5.65 -0.78
N ARG A 35 -4.93 -6.17 -1.87
CA ARG A 35 -4.92 -7.61 -2.12
C ARG A 35 -3.51 -8.10 -2.34
N LEU A 36 -3.21 -9.29 -1.85
CA LEU A 36 -1.88 -9.88 -2.03
C LEU A 36 -1.56 -10.13 -3.50
N SER A 37 -2.54 -10.26 -4.41
CA SER A 37 -2.28 -10.25 -5.86
C SER A 37 -1.48 -9.04 -6.38
N SER A 38 -1.45 -7.93 -5.63
CA SER A 38 -0.68 -6.73 -5.95
C SER A 38 0.75 -6.70 -5.38
N TYR A 39 1.20 -7.77 -4.69
CA TYR A 39 2.40 -7.75 -3.84
C TYR A 39 3.66 -7.24 -4.55
N LEU A 40 3.87 -7.58 -5.83
CA LEU A 40 5.04 -7.13 -6.60
C LEU A 40 5.06 -5.61 -6.76
N HIS A 41 3.91 -5.01 -7.10
CA HIS A 41 3.79 -3.58 -7.34
C HIS A 41 3.83 -2.80 -6.02
N LEU A 42 3.21 -3.35 -4.97
CA LEU A 42 3.27 -2.77 -3.64
C LEU A 42 4.70 -2.76 -3.08
N ALA A 43 5.43 -3.89 -3.18
CA ALA A 43 6.82 -3.98 -2.75
C ALA A 43 7.73 -3.03 -3.53
N ARG A 44 7.52 -2.94 -4.86
CA ARG A 44 8.24 -1.98 -5.71
C ARG A 44 7.98 -0.54 -5.30
N ALA A 45 6.71 -0.17 -5.05
CA ALA A 45 6.35 1.17 -4.60
C ALA A 45 7.01 1.52 -3.25
N LEU A 46 6.94 0.62 -2.27
CA LEU A 46 7.58 0.82 -0.97
C LEU A 46 9.10 0.96 -1.08
N MET A 47 9.75 0.18 -1.95
CA MET A 47 11.18 0.29 -2.19
C MET A 47 11.56 1.60 -2.88
N GLU A 48 10.86 1.99 -3.95
CA GLU A 48 11.19 3.20 -4.72
C GLU A 48 10.85 4.50 -3.97
N ILE A 49 9.78 4.52 -3.17
CA ILE A 49 9.33 5.72 -2.46
C ILE A 49 10.02 5.85 -1.10
N TYR A 50 10.15 4.75 -0.37
CA TYR A 50 10.57 4.75 1.05
C TYR A 50 11.89 4.02 1.31
N GLY A 51 12.45 3.32 0.32
CA GLY A 51 13.70 2.56 0.48
C GLY A 51 13.56 1.29 1.31
N VAL A 52 12.33 0.79 1.51
CA VAL A 52 12.07 -0.39 2.34
C VAL A 52 11.67 -1.58 1.48
N ASN A 53 12.47 -2.65 1.56
CA ASN A 53 12.16 -3.91 0.87
C ASN A 53 11.24 -4.77 1.75
N VAL A 54 10.00 -4.98 1.28
CA VAL A 54 8.99 -5.82 1.94
C VAL A 54 8.64 -7.08 1.14
N LEU A 55 9.26 -7.31 -0.01
CA LEU A 55 8.82 -8.34 -0.96
C LEU A 55 8.77 -9.74 -0.33
N GLY A 56 9.81 -10.12 0.40
CA GLY A 56 9.87 -11.42 1.06
C GLY A 56 8.76 -11.62 2.08
N ALA A 57 8.40 -10.57 2.82
CA ALA A 57 7.31 -10.61 3.79
C ALA A 57 5.94 -10.74 3.12
N LEU A 58 5.70 -10.02 2.00
CA LEU A 58 4.45 -10.15 1.26
C LEU A 58 4.28 -11.52 0.62
N ILE A 59 5.37 -12.12 0.11
CA ILE A 59 5.36 -13.51 -0.39
C ILE A 59 4.99 -14.46 0.76
N ASP A 60 5.57 -14.28 1.94
CA ASP A 60 5.23 -15.10 3.11
C ASP A 60 3.74 -15.04 3.44
N GLN A 61 3.13 -13.86 3.40
CA GLN A 61 1.69 -13.73 3.65
C GLN A 61 0.85 -14.47 2.61
N ALA A 62 1.25 -14.40 1.33
CA ALA A 62 0.58 -15.14 0.26
C ALA A 62 0.73 -16.66 0.43
N ASP A 63 1.94 -17.13 0.78
CA ASP A 63 2.22 -18.56 1.04
C ASP A 63 1.47 -19.08 2.27
N LEU A 64 1.23 -18.22 3.26
CA LEU A 64 0.40 -18.48 4.44
C LEU A 64 -1.11 -18.41 4.15
N GLY A 65 -1.50 -18.15 2.90
CA GLY A 65 -2.90 -18.20 2.44
C GLY A 65 -3.71 -16.94 2.74
N LEU A 66 -3.08 -15.83 3.09
CA LEU A 66 -3.80 -14.55 3.26
C LEU A 66 -4.24 -14.03 1.89
N THR A 67 -5.39 -13.33 1.86
CA THR A 67 -5.93 -12.71 0.64
C THR A 67 -5.53 -11.24 0.50
N GLU A 68 -5.35 -10.57 1.63
CA GLU A 68 -5.04 -9.15 1.74
C GLU A 68 -3.79 -8.98 2.59
N VAL A 69 -3.05 -7.89 2.35
CA VAL A 69 -1.85 -7.59 3.11
C VAL A 69 -2.25 -7.25 4.54
N ASP A 70 -1.73 -8.01 5.48
CA ASP A 70 -1.90 -7.79 6.90
C ASP A 70 -0.76 -6.91 7.42
N ALA A 71 -1.10 -5.66 7.75
CA ALA A 71 -0.13 -4.69 8.28
C ALA A 71 0.45 -5.12 9.63
N VAL A 72 -0.33 -5.77 10.49
CA VAL A 72 0.10 -6.18 11.83
C VAL A 72 1.09 -7.34 11.74
N LEU A 73 0.83 -8.30 10.84
CA LEU A 73 1.79 -9.36 10.55
C LEU A 73 3.04 -8.80 9.85
N LEU A 74 2.87 -7.90 8.88
CA LEU A 74 3.99 -7.27 8.16
C LEU A 74 4.95 -6.56 9.12
N PHE A 75 4.43 -5.91 10.17
CA PHE A 75 5.22 -5.26 11.22
C PHE A 75 6.23 -6.21 11.89
N VAL A 76 5.89 -7.49 12.01
CA VAL A 76 6.77 -8.52 12.57
C VAL A 76 7.74 -9.09 11.53
N GLN A 77 7.24 -9.33 10.32
CA GLN A 77 7.97 -10.01 9.25
C GLN A 77 9.18 -9.21 8.77
N ILE A 78 9.09 -7.88 8.80
CA ILE A 78 10.20 -7.00 8.38
C ILE A 78 11.19 -6.74 9.53
N PRO A 79 12.44 -6.34 9.23
CA PRO A 79 13.40 -5.95 10.26
C PRO A 79 12.88 -4.84 11.17
N LEU A 80 13.27 -4.86 12.44
CA LEU A 80 12.69 -3.98 13.47
C LEU A 80 12.91 -2.48 13.14
N GLU A 81 14.06 -2.15 12.57
CA GLU A 81 14.42 -0.82 12.08
C GLU A 81 13.51 -0.32 10.95
N ASN A 82 12.87 -1.23 10.22
CA ASN A 82 11.97 -0.95 9.10
C ASN A 82 10.49 -1.19 9.45
N SER A 83 10.19 -1.66 10.66
CA SER A 83 8.83 -1.99 11.12
C SER A 83 7.81 -0.86 10.92
N TRP A 84 8.25 0.40 10.95
CA TRP A 84 7.43 1.58 10.66
C TRP A 84 6.76 1.53 9.28
N ALA A 85 7.36 0.87 8.28
CA ALA A 85 6.81 0.75 6.93
C ALA A 85 5.50 -0.04 6.90
N ALA A 86 5.26 -0.92 7.88
CA ALA A 86 3.98 -1.59 8.00
C ALA A 86 2.81 -0.61 8.22
N ARG A 87 3.08 0.55 8.83
CA ARG A 87 2.09 1.62 9.03
C ARG A 87 1.72 2.38 7.76
N LEU A 88 2.49 2.17 6.69
CA LEU A 88 2.17 2.67 5.35
C LEU A 88 1.17 1.76 4.63
N ILE A 89 0.92 0.55 5.12
CA ILE A 89 -0.08 -0.30 4.47
C ILE A 89 -1.47 0.21 4.86
N PRO A 90 -2.31 0.61 3.90
CA PRO A 90 -3.67 1.01 4.20
C PRO A 90 -4.45 -0.20 4.72
N GLN A 91 -5.36 0.05 5.68
CA GLN A 91 -6.22 -0.97 6.31
C GLN A 91 -7.67 -0.46 6.41
N GLY A 92 -8.04 0.44 5.48
CA GLY A 92 -9.39 0.95 5.38
C GLY A 92 -10.33 -0.05 4.71
N ARG A 93 -11.56 0.39 4.48
CA ARG A 93 -12.52 -0.33 3.63
C ARG A 93 -12.61 0.25 2.21
N GLY A 94 -11.98 1.40 1.97
CA GLY A 94 -12.20 2.21 0.77
C GLY A 94 -13.58 2.89 0.79
N GLY A 95 -13.64 4.14 0.33
CA GLY A 95 -14.90 4.74 -0.12
C GLY A 95 -15.14 4.35 -1.57
N GLU A 96 -16.39 4.04 -1.97
CA GLU A 96 -16.69 3.58 -3.33
C GLU A 96 -16.26 4.59 -4.40
N LYS A 97 -16.33 5.90 -4.09
CA LYS A 97 -16.12 6.98 -5.07
C LYS A 97 -14.94 7.92 -4.77
N CYS A 98 -14.56 8.08 -3.50
CA CYS A 98 -13.52 9.04 -3.09
C CYS A 98 -12.63 8.43 -2.01
N VAL A 99 -11.34 8.33 -2.27
CA VAL A 99 -10.33 7.69 -1.43
C VAL A 99 -9.21 8.67 -1.10
N ALA A 100 -8.88 8.78 0.18
CA ALA A 100 -7.78 9.60 0.66
C ALA A 100 -6.44 9.00 0.18
N PRO A 101 -5.42 9.83 -0.11
CA PRO A 101 -4.15 9.37 -0.62
C PRO A 101 -3.25 8.86 0.51
N PHE A 102 -3.77 8.36 1.64
CA PHE A 102 -2.92 7.95 2.76
C PHE A 102 -2.45 6.49 2.58
N PRO A 103 -1.14 6.18 2.73
CA PRO A 103 -0.05 7.09 3.12
C PRO A 103 0.44 8.01 1.99
N ASP A 104 0.30 7.55 0.74
CA ASP A 104 0.59 8.30 -0.47
C ASP A 104 -0.36 7.87 -1.61
N PRO A 105 -0.54 8.69 -2.67
CA PRO A 105 -1.49 8.38 -3.74
C PRO A 105 -1.10 7.16 -4.60
N VAL A 106 0.17 6.73 -4.59
CA VAL A 106 0.65 5.55 -5.34
C VAL A 106 0.22 4.28 -4.62
N ILE A 107 0.49 4.17 -3.32
CA ILE A 107 0.05 3.02 -2.50
C ILE A 107 -1.48 2.97 -2.48
N ALA A 108 -2.16 4.11 -2.35
CA ALA A 108 -3.62 4.18 -2.42
C ALA A 108 -4.15 3.64 -3.77
N ALA A 109 -3.52 4.00 -4.89
CA ALA A 109 -3.94 3.56 -6.22
C ALA A 109 -3.72 2.06 -6.43
N ILE A 110 -2.57 1.53 -6.01
CA ILE A 110 -2.30 0.09 -6.05
C ILE A 110 -3.33 -0.65 -5.20
N SER A 111 -3.58 -0.18 -3.98
CA SER A 111 -4.54 -0.81 -3.09
C SER A 111 -5.94 -0.83 -3.69
N LEU A 112 -6.43 0.31 -4.18
CA LEU A 112 -7.77 0.42 -4.74
C LEU A 112 -7.93 -0.41 -6.02
N MET A 113 -6.97 -0.36 -6.96
CA MET A 113 -7.03 -1.18 -8.17
C MET A 113 -6.92 -2.68 -7.86
N SER A 114 -6.25 -3.07 -6.77
CA SER A 114 -6.16 -4.48 -6.37
C SER A 114 -7.50 -5.11 -5.99
N THR A 115 -8.52 -4.30 -5.69
CA THR A 115 -9.88 -4.80 -5.40
C THR A 115 -10.72 -5.05 -6.66
N GLY A 116 -10.22 -4.66 -7.85
CA GLY A 116 -10.90 -4.86 -9.13
C GLY A 116 -11.66 -3.64 -9.66
N VAL A 117 -11.33 -2.43 -9.20
CA VAL A 117 -11.91 -1.18 -9.74
C VAL A 117 -11.52 -1.00 -11.21
N GLU A 118 -12.50 -0.69 -12.06
CA GLU A 118 -12.32 -0.60 -13.52
C GLU A 118 -11.73 0.74 -13.98
N SER A 119 -12.00 1.84 -13.26
CA SER A 119 -11.53 3.19 -13.63
C SER A 119 -11.19 4.03 -12.41
N VAL A 120 -9.98 4.60 -12.39
CA VAL A 120 -9.47 5.39 -11.27
C VAL A 120 -8.85 6.72 -11.73
N ALA A 121 -9.20 7.81 -11.05
CA ALA A 121 -8.48 9.07 -11.16
C ALA A 121 -7.54 9.24 -9.97
N VAL A 122 -6.29 9.64 -10.20
CA VAL A 122 -5.28 9.79 -9.14
C VAL A 122 -4.67 11.18 -9.18
N ASP A 123 -4.80 11.91 -8.08
CA ASP A 123 -4.24 13.24 -7.90
C ASP A 123 -2.76 13.18 -7.47
N LEU A 124 -1.85 13.43 -8.41
CA LEU A 124 -0.41 13.44 -8.19
C LEU A 124 0.20 14.85 -8.18
N ARG A 125 -0.63 15.90 -8.22
CA ARG A 125 -0.19 17.30 -8.31
C ARG A 125 0.71 17.73 -7.15
N PHE A 126 0.61 17.04 -6.01
CA PHE A 126 1.34 17.33 -4.76
C PHE A 126 2.65 16.55 -4.59
N GLY A 127 3.40 16.31 -5.68
CA GLY A 127 4.79 15.83 -5.60
C GLY A 127 5.02 14.35 -5.89
N TYR A 128 4.00 13.60 -6.31
CA TYR A 128 4.10 12.17 -6.62
C TYR A 128 4.16 11.85 -8.11
N GLN A 129 4.18 12.86 -8.98
CA GLN A 129 4.21 12.69 -10.43
C GLN A 129 5.34 11.76 -10.92
N LYS A 130 6.52 11.80 -10.29
CA LYS A 130 7.65 10.93 -10.67
C LYS A 130 7.37 9.43 -10.52
N TYR A 131 6.38 9.06 -9.69
CA TYR A 131 6.00 7.67 -9.44
C TYR A 131 4.77 7.23 -10.25
N ALA A 132 4.21 8.11 -11.09
CA ALA A 132 3.10 7.78 -11.99
C ALA A 132 3.33 6.51 -12.83
N PRO A 133 4.56 6.18 -13.31
CA PRO A 133 4.80 4.93 -14.02
C PRO A 133 4.45 3.67 -13.22
N ILE A 134 4.58 3.69 -11.90
CA ILE A 134 4.20 2.55 -11.05
C ILE A 134 2.70 2.30 -11.12
N ILE A 135 1.91 3.37 -11.03
CA ILE A 135 0.44 3.33 -11.11
C ILE A 135 0.01 2.84 -12.49
N VAL A 136 0.57 3.43 -13.56
CA VAL A 136 0.23 3.06 -14.93
C VAL A 136 0.59 1.61 -15.21
N ASN A 137 1.78 1.14 -14.83
CA ASN A 137 2.17 -0.25 -15.02
C ASN A 137 1.21 -1.23 -14.33
N TYR A 138 0.75 -0.90 -13.11
CA TYR A 138 -0.21 -1.75 -12.42
C TYR A 138 -1.59 -1.71 -13.07
N ALA A 139 -2.05 -0.53 -13.51
CA ALA A 139 -3.30 -0.41 -14.26
C ALA A 139 -3.29 -1.23 -15.57
N LEU A 140 -2.15 -1.24 -16.28
CA LEU A 140 -1.98 -2.07 -17.48
C LEU A 140 -2.10 -3.57 -17.18
N LEU A 141 -1.62 -4.01 -16.01
CA LEU A 141 -1.71 -5.40 -15.57
C LEU A 141 -3.14 -5.80 -15.18
N THR A 142 -3.86 -4.91 -14.48
CA THR A 142 -5.23 -5.18 -14.04
C THR A 142 -6.29 -4.89 -15.12
N GLY A 143 -5.91 -4.20 -16.19
CA GLY A 143 -6.83 -3.73 -17.23
C GLY A 143 -7.64 -2.49 -16.82
N ALA A 144 -7.30 -1.85 -15.69
CA ALA A 144 -7.98 -0.66 -15.21
C ALA A 144 -7.67 0.56 -16.09
N GLU A 145 -8.66 1.42 -16.30
CA GLU A 145 -8.48 2.74 -16.90
C GLU A 145 -7.97 3.71 -15.84
N VAL A 146 -7.00 4.55 -16.22
CA VAL A 146 -6.35 5.44 -15.26
C VAL A 146 -6.25 6.86 -15.79
N GLN A 147 -6.70 7.80 -14.96
CA GLN A 147 -6.54 9.23 -15.18
C GLN A 147 -5.57 9.79 -14.14
N ILE A 148 -4.46 10.34 -14.61
CA ILE A 148 -3.39 10.88 -13.76
C ILE A 148 -3.47 12.40 -13.79
N LEU A 149 -3.82 13.02 -12.66
CA LEU A 149 -3.83 14.48 -12.54
C LEU A 149 -2.45 14.97 -12.12
N THR A 150 -1.85 15.83 -12.93
CA THR A 150 -0.52 16.40 -12.70
C THR A 150 -0.50 17.89 -13.03
N THR A 151 0.59 18.57 -12.70
CA THR A 151 0.79 19.97 -13.12
C THR A 151 1.61 20.06 -14.40
N ARG A 152 2.21 18.97 -14.88
CA ARG A 152 3.00 18.92 -16.11
C ARG A 152 2.85 17.57 -16.79
N PRO A 153 2.93 17.48 -18.13
CA PRO A 153 3.01 16.20 -18.81
C PRO A 153 4.16 15.33 -18.28
N ALA A 154 3.88 14.06 -18.02
CA ALA A 154 4.85 13.04 -17.71
C ALA A 154 5.12 12.18 -18.95
N ASP A 155 6.29 11.52 -18.96
CA ASP A 155 6.63 10.53 -19.98
C ASP A 155 5.87 9.22 -19.71
N LEU A 156 4.57 9.25 -19.99
CA LEU A 156 3.63 8.14 -19.84
C LEU A 156 2.91 7.93 -21.17
N PRO A 157 2.53 6.68 -21.49
CA PRO A 157 1.67 6.42 -22.64
C PRO A 157 0.30 7.08 -22.47
N GLY A 158 -0.38 7.33 -23.58
CA GLY A 158 -1.78 7.75 -23.58
C GLY A 158 -2.02 9.21 -23.95
N GLU A 159 -3.23 9.68 -23.64
CA GLU A 159 -3.73 10.99 -24.04
C GLU A 159 -3.34 12.07 -23.02
N ILE A 160 -2.94 13.25 -23.50
CA ILE A 160 -2.66 14.42 -22.65
C ILE A 160 -3.79 15.43 -22.85
N ILE A 161 -4.39 15.85 -21.74
CA ILE A 161 -5.46 16.84 -21.69
C ILE A 161 -5.01 17.99 -20.81
N PHE A 162 -5.15 19.22 -21.30
CA PHE A 162 -4.93 20.43 -20.53
C PHE A 162 -6.27 20.93 -20.02
N HIS A 163 -6.43 21.08 -18.71
CA HIS A 163 -7.56 21.81 -18.13
C HIS A 163 -7.39 23.31 -18.40
N SER A 164 -8.50 24.04 -18.46
CA SER A 164 -8.55 25.50 -18.67
C SER A 164 -7.64 26.31 -17.73
N SER A 165 -7.40 25.79 -16.51
CA SER A 165 -6.49 26.39 -15.52
C SER A 165 -4.99 26.29 -15.87
N ALA A 166 -4.60 25.45 -16.83
CA ALA A 166 -3.21 25.23 -17.18
C ALA A 166 -2.57 26.52 -17.76
N PRO A 167 -1.44 26.98 -17.21
CA PRO A 167 -0.76 28.17 -17.71
C PRO A 167 -0.34 28.02 -19.18
N PRO A 168 -0.41 29.09 -20.00
CA PRO A 168 -0.03 29.04 -21.42
C PRO A 168 1.34 28.41 -21.67
N PHE A 169 2.36 28.76 -20.87
CA PHE A 169 3.73 28.23 -21.05
C PHE A 169 3.86 26.70 -20.89
N VAL A 170 2.92 26.05 -20.18
CA VAL A 170 2.89 24.58 -20.03
C VAL A 170 2.21 23.94 -21.25
N ARG A 171 1.13 24.57 -21.71
CA ARG A 171 0.26 24.09 -22.79
C ARG A 171 0.82 24.34 -24.20
N GLU A 172 1.37 25.52 -24.46
CA GLU A 172 1.67 26.03 -25.81
C GLU A 172 2.67 25.18 -26.60
N LYS A 173 3.49 24.39 -25.91
CA LYS A 173 4.39 23.41 -26.53
C LYS A 173 3.64 22.24 -27.18
N TYR A 174 2.40 22.00 -26.79
CA TYR A 174 1.58 20.87 -27.20
C TYR A 174 0.36 21.32 -28.00
N VAL A 175 -0.35 22.34 -27.52
CA VAL A 175 -1.62 22.84 -28.08
C VAL A 175 -1.69 24.36 -27.90
N LYS A 176 -2.23 25.07 -28.89
CA LYS A 176 -2.45 26.54 -28.81
C LYS A 176 -3.87 26.94 -28.39
N ALA A 177 -4.81 26.00 -28.37
CA ALA A 177 -6.20 26.27 -28.06
C ALA A 177 -6.41 26.50 -26.55
N VAL A 178 -7.36 27.37 -26.21
CA VAL A 178 -7.76 27.68 -24.83
C VAL A 178 -8.89 26.75 -24.35
N GLY A 179 -9.15 26.72 -23.04
CA GLY A 179 -10.14 25.83 -22.45
C GLY A 179 -9.60 24.44 -22.13
N ASP A 180 -10.50 23.47 -22.03
CA ASP A 180 -10.19 22.06 -21.79
C ASP A 180 -9.88 21.38 -23.12
N VAL A 181 -8.62 20.99 -23.33
CA VAL A 181 -8.15 20.56 -24.65
C VAL A 181 -7.27 19.32 -24.57
N SER A 182 -7.64 18.31 -25.34
CA SER A 182 -6.83 17.14 -25.68
C SER A 182 -5.82 17.48 -26.78
N VAL A 183 -4.59 17.01 -26.62
CA VAL A 183 -3.55 17.11 -27.67
C VAL A 183 -3.94 16.38 -28.95
N THR A 184 -4.71 15.29 -28.85
CA THR A 184 -5.08 14.47 -30.02
C THR A 184 -6.49 14.70 -30.54
N LYS A 185 -7.45 15.02 -29.66
CA LYS A 185 -8.88 15.10 -29.99
C LYS A 185 -9.43 16.53 -30.06
N GLY A 186 -8.64 17.53 -29.65
CA GLY A 186 -9.10 18.91 -29.59
C GLY A 186 -9.94 19.19 -28.34
N GLU A 187 -11.00 19.97 -28.47
CA GLU A 187 -11.84 20.37 -27.34
C GLU A 187 -12.46 19.15 -26.62
N VAL A 188 -12.36 19.14 -25.30
CA VAL A 188 -12.94 18.11 -24.43
C VAL A 188 -13.67 18.77 -23.26
N ARG A 189 -14.47 18.00 -22.52
CA ARG A 189 -15.17 18.51 -21.34
C ARG A 189 -14.71 17.74 -20.11
N LEU A 190 -14.03 18.43 -19.19
CA LEU A 190 -13.73 17.86 -17.88
C LEU A 190 -14.88 18.14 -16.90
N THR A 191 -15.12 17.20 -16.01
CA THR A 191 -16.17 17.29 -14.98
C THR A 191 -15.52 17.36 -13.60
N PRO A 192 -15.88 18.37 -12.78
CA PRO A 192 -15.38 18.46 -11.42
C PRO A 192 -15.98 17.33 -10.58
N VAL A 193 -15.13 16.69 -9.79
CA VAL A 193 -15.54 15.67 -8.82
C VAL A 193 -16.00 16.39 -7.54
N PRO A 194 -17.21 16.12 -7.04
CA PRO A 194 -17.67 16.71 -5.79
C PRO A 194 -16.84 16.17 -4.61
N PRO A 195 -16.57 16.98 -3.58
CA PRO A 195 -15.95 16.48 -2.36
C PRO A 195 -16.85 15.41 -1.73
N SER A 196 -16.24 14.37 -1.17
CA SER A 196 -16.97 13.35 -0.42
C SER A 196 -17.13 13.77 1.04
N ASP A 197 -18.37 13.65 1.53
CA ASP A 197 -18.73 13.81 2.93
C ASP A 197 -18.79 12.47 3.68
N ASP A 198 -18.36 11.38 3.05
CA ASP A 198 -18.43 10.05 3.65
C ASP A 198 -17.50 9.93 4.86
N ASP A 199 -18.05 9.50 6.00
CA ASP A 199 -17.29 9.19 7.21
C ASP A 199 -16.93 7.71 7.22
N CYS A 200 -15.85 7.33 6.54
CA CYS A 200 -15.38 5.95 6.45
C CYS A 200 -14.25 5.64 7.46
N ARG A 201 -14.38 6.08 8.71
CA ARG A 201 -13.37 5.79 9.74
C ARG A 201 -13.20 4.28 9.90
N ALA A 202 -11.99 3.81 9.63
CA ALA A 202 -11.57 2.47 9.97
C ALA A 202 -10.82 2.50 11.31
N GLU A 203 -10.98 1.46 12.12
CA GLU A 203 -10.14 1.28 13.30
C GLU A 203 -8.69 1.11 12.83
N PRO A 204 -7.73 1.83 13.45
CA PRO A 204 -6.33 1.66 13.10
C PRO A 204 -5.84 0.27 13.50
N PRO A 205 -4.84 -0.27 12.79
CA PRO A 205 -4.24 -1.56 13.14
C PRO A 205 -3.60 -1.50 14.54
N ASP A 206 -3.88 -2.51 15.36
CA ASP A 206 -3.34 -2.63 16.71
C ASP A 206 -2.04 -3.43 16.70
N TYR A 207 -0.92 -2.71 16.57
CA TYR A 207 0.42 -3.30 16.56
C TYR A 207 0.84 -3.91 17.90
N THR A 208 0.14 -3.63 19.01
CA THR A 208 0.41 -4.31 20.29
C THR A 208 0.05 -5.79 20.25
N LYS A 209 -0.84 -6.17 19.33
CA LYS A 209 -1.27 -7.55 19.09
C LYS A 209 -0.43 -8.27 18.04
N ALA A 210 0.69 -7.69 17.60
CA ALA A 210 1.56 -8.29 16.59
C ALA A 210 2.00 -9.71 16.93
N LEU A 211 2.33 -9.97 18.20
CA LEU A 211 2.73 -11.29 18.66
C LEU A 211 1.58 -12.31 18.61
N LEU A 212 0.38 -11.90 19.05
CA LEU A 212 -0.82 -12.73 18.94
C LEU A 212 -1.13 -13.07 17.49
N ARG A 213 -0.90 -12.12 16.57
CA ARG A 213 -1.12 -12.36 15.14
C ARG A 213 -0.15 -13.39 14.56
N VAL A 214 1.10 -13.41 15.00
CA VAL A 214 2.06 -14.47 14.62
C VAL A 214 1.59 -15.84 15.08
N VAL A 215 1.16 -15.93 16.34
CA VAL A 215 0.68 -17.17 16.94
C VAL A 215 -0.56 -17.70 16.21
N ASP A 216 -1.49 -16.81 15.90
CA ASP A 216 -2.70 -17.12 15.13
C ASP A 216 -2.39 -17.61 13.70
N VAL A 217 -1.59 -16.85 12.96
CA VAL A 217 -1.27 -17.17 11.55
C VAL A 217 -0.42 -18.43 11.41
N LEU A 218 0.51 -18.67 12.33
CA LEU A 218 1.31 -19.88 12.32
C LEU A 218 0.60 -21.06 13.00
N GLY A 219 -0.50 -20.86 13.71
CA GLY A 219 -1.17 -21.91 14.48
C GLY A 219 -0.31 -22.45 15.64
N LEU A 220 0.35 -21.55 16.36
CA LEU A 220 1.18 -21.87 17.53
C LEU A 220 0.38 -21.69 18.84
N ASP A 221 0.92 -22.19 19.94
CA ASP A 221 0.47 -21.81 21.28
C ASP A 221 1.26 -20.57 21.75
N ILE A 222 0.57 -19.58 22.32
CA ILE A 222 1.20 -18.41 22.93
C ILE A 222 2.19 -18.82 24.04
N ASN A 223 1.93 -19.92 24.75
CA ASN A 223 2.80 -20.43 25.82
C ASN A 223 4.23 -20.70 25.32
N LEU A 224 4.40 -21.24 24.11
CA LEU A 224 5.72 -21.44 23.52
C LEU A 224 6.49 -20.12 23.40
N VAL A 225 5.78 -19.05 23.04
CA VAL A 225 6.36 -17.72 22.87
C VAL A 225 6.68 -17.09 24.23
N GLU A 226 5.81 -17.27 25.23
CA GLU A 226 6.09 -16.83 26.61
C GLU A 226 7.30 -17.56 27.22
N ASP A 227 7.44 -18.86 26.96
CA ASP A 227 8.60 -19.66 27.39
C ASP A 227 9.87 -19.18 26.69
N LEU A 228 9.83 -18.93 25.38
CA LEU A 228 10.97 -18.40 24.64
C LEU A 228 11.42 -17.03 25.15
N ALA A 229 10.47 -16.17 25.53
CA ALA A 229 10.75 -14.83 26.03
C ALA A 229 11.21 -14.81 27.49
N SER A 230 10.77 -15.78 28.32
CA SER A 230 11.09 -15.85 29.75
C SER A 230 12.33 -16.69 30.06
N GLN A 231 12.63 -17.69 29.24
CA GLN A 231 13.77 -18.57 29.40
C GLN A 231 14.94 -18.11 28.52
N GLY A 232 16.17 -18.31 28.99
CA GLY A 232 17.36 -17.93 28.21
C GLY A 232 17.54 -18.76 26.93
N VAL A 233 17.34 -20.08 27.03
CA VAL A 233 17.43 -21.04 25.92
C VAL A 233 16.45 -22.20 26.16
N LEU A 234 15.67 -22.56 25.15
CA LEU A 234 14.82 -23.76 25.14
C LEU A 234 15.47 -24.87 24.31
N SER A 235 15.32 -26.12 24.70
CA SER A 235 15.90 -27.25 23.96
C SER A 235 15.22 -27.44 22.60
N HIS A 236 15.94 -28.02 21.62
CA HIS A 236 15.37 -28.31 20.31
C HIS A 236 14.14 -29.23 20.39
N GLY A 237 14.21 -30.27 21.24
CA GLY A 237 13.10 -31.18 21.47
C GLY A 237 11.87 -30.48 22.03
N TYR A 238 12.06 -29.60 23.02
CA TYR A 238 10.95 -28.81 23.58
C TYR A 238 10.25 -27.98 22.51
N VAL A 239 11.00 -27.24 21.69
CA VAL A 239 10.39 -26.43 20.62
C VAL A 239 9.66 -27.30 19.60
N GLN A 240 10.17 -28.51 19.29
CA GLN A 240 9.51 -29.44 18.37
C GLN A 240 8.22 -30.05 18.92
N ASP A 241 8.04 -30.10 20.24
CA ASP A 241 6.80 -30.55 20.86
C ASP A 241 5.64 -29.57 20.63
N PHE A 242 5.94 -28.28 20.39
CA PHE A 242 4.95 -27.21 20.23
C PHE A 242 4.95 -26.54 18.84
N ALA A 243 6.00 -26.73 18.05
CA ALA A 243 6.14 -26.15 16.72
C ALA A 243 6.75 -27.15 15.73
N SER A 244 6.08 -27.32 14.61
CA SER A 244 6.58 -28.06 13.46
C SER A 244 7.79 -27.36 12.80
N PRO A 245 8.60 -28.10 12.02
CA PRO A 245 9.80 -27.52 11.39
C PRO A 245 9.54 -26.29 10.52
N TRP A 246 8.39 -26.20 9.84
CA TRP A 246 8.06 -25.05 9.00
C TRP A 246 7.69 -23.83 9.84
N GLN A 247 6.97 -24.01 10.96
CA GLN A 247 6.67 -22.93 11.92
C GLN A 247 7.97 -22.39 12.53
N ILE A 248 8.87 -23.29 12.96
CA ILE A 248 10.21 -22.91 13.43
C ILE A 248 10.96 -22.13 12.34
N GLY A 249 10.86 -22.59 11.08
CA GLY A 249 11.41 -21.89 9.92
C GLY A 249 10.95 -20.44 9.80
N TYR A 250 9.65 -20.16 9.96
CA TYR A 250 9.13 -18.78 9.96
C TYR A 250 9.59 -17.97 11.17
N LEU A 251 9.59 -18.57 12.38
CA LEU A 251 10.10 -17.89 13.58
C LEU A 251 11.57 -17.48 13.42
N VAL A 252 12.39 -18.31 12.78
CA VAL A 252 13.79 -17.96 12.46
C VAL A 252 13.84 -16.92 11.34
N LYS A 253 13.08 -17.11 10.26
CA LYS A 253 13.08 -16.21 9.09
C LYS A 253 12.68 -14.78 9.46
N TRP A 254 11.69 -14.62 10.34
CA TRP A 254 11.24 -13.32 10.82
C TRP A 254 12.07 -12.78 11.98
N ASP A 255 13.20 -13.43 12.28
CA ASP A 255 14.13 -13.05 13.35
C ASP A 255 13.43 -12.94 14.71
N LEU A 256 12.57 -13.91 15.05
CA LEU A 256 11.94 -14.02 16.37
C LEU A 256 12.74 -14.96 17.29
N ILE A 257 13.29 -16.03 16.71
CA ILE A 257 14.18 -16.95 17.42
C ILE A 257 15.46 -17.18 16.63
N ARG A 258 16.51 -17.58 17.33
CA ARG A 258 17.79 -17.97 16.74
C ARG A 258 18.35 -19.19 17.42
N GLN A 259 19.15 -19.96 16.68
CA GLN A 259 19.85 -21.10 17.24
C GLN A 259 20.94 -20.61 18.21
N ALA A 260 21.01 -21.26 19.36
CA ALA A 260 22.00 -21.01 20.41
C ALA A 260 22.55 -22.36 20.94
N PRO A 261 23.70 -22.37 21.63
CA PRO A 261 24.15 -23.57 22.33
C PRO A 261 23.06 -24.09 23.26
N GLY A 262 22.65 -25.35 23.08
CA GLY A 262 21.58 -25.97 23.86
C GLY A 262 20.18 -25.90 23.23
N GLY A 263 19.97 -25.13 22.15
CA GLY A 263 18.71 -25.14 21.40
C GLY A 263 18.37 -23.79 20.75
N TRP A 264 17.28 -23.16 21.18
CA TRP A 264 16.69 -21.96 20.60
C TRP A 264 16.57 -20.85 21.64
N SER A 265 16.85 -19.61 21.24
CA SER A 265 16.75 -18.42 22.10
C SER A 265 15.91 -17.35 21.42
N ALA A 266 15.20 -16.54 22.22
CA ALA A 266 14.54 -15.33 21.74
C ALA A 266 15.54 -14.32 21.18
N THR A 267 15.16 -13.64 20.11
CA THR A 267 15.87 -12.47 19.60
C THR A 267 15.39 -11.19 20.31
N HIS A 268 16.11 -10.08 20.11
CA HIS A 268 15.65 -8.77 20.59
C HIS A 268 14.30 -8.38 20.00
N LYS A 269 13.99 -8.79 18.77
CA LYS A 269 12.70 -8.53 18.13
C LYS A 269 11.58 -9.24 18.88
N LEU A 270 11.76 -10.52 19.20
CA LEU A 270 10.74 -11.25 19.97
C LEU A 270 10.53 -10.62 21.36
N LEU A 271 11.61 -10.25 22.06
CA LEU A 271 11.50 -9.59 23.35
C LEU A 271 10.78 -8.23 23.26
N TYR A 272 11.05 -7.44 22.22
CA TYR A 272 10.34 -6.18 21.96
C TYR A 272 8.83 -6.41 21.75
N LEU A 273 8.46 -7.35 20.88
CA LEU A 273 7.06 -7.68 20.59
C LEU A 273 6.35 -8.25 21.82
N TYR A 274 7.06 -9.02 22.64
CA TYR A 274 6.54 -9.54 23.90
C TYR A 274 6.31 -8.42 24.93
N GLY A 275 7.20 -7.43 25.00
CA GLY A 275 6.99 -6.22 25.81
C GLY A 275 5.73 -5.45 25.40
N LEU A 276 5.55 -5.22 24.09
CA LEU A 276 4.33 -4.60 23.55
C LEU A 276 3.06 -5.39 23.92
N TYR A 277 3.11 -6.71 23.78
CA TYR A 277 2.00 -7.60 24.12
C TYR A 277 1.62 -7.54 25.61
N ARG A 278 2.61 -7.48 26.51
CA ARG A 278 2.39 -7.39 27.96
C ARG A 278 2.01 -5.99 28.45
N GLY A 279 2.08 -4.97 27.57
CA GLY A 279 1.85 -3.58 27.95
C GLY A 279 2.96 -3.01 28.84
N LEU A 280 4.20 -3.48 28.65
CA LEU A 280 5.40 -3.07 29.39
C LEU A 280 6.17 -1.95 28.67
#